data_AF-A0A485CF06-F1
#
_entry.id   AF-A0A485CF06-F1
#
_cell.length_a   1.000
_cell.length_b   1.000
_cell.length_c   1.000
_cell.angle_alpha   90.00
_cell.angle_beta   90.00
_cell.angle_gamma   90.00
#
_symmetry.space_group_name_H-M   'P 1'
#
loop_
_entity.id
_entity.type
_entity.pdbx_description
1 polymer ?
#
loop_
_entity_poly.entity_id
_entity_poly.type
_entity_poly.pdbx_seq_one_letter_code
_entity_poly.pdbx_strand_id
1 'polypeptide(L)'
;MLANCESLHDPVASYIPDDEQGQYAAVQALLAAGYRRPLCLHLPAKHLATVRRRQGLERACREAGLDPHTLEHSYMEYGDEHYRDIPAMLLANIRAGKPQFDAVILR
;
A
#
# COMPACT_ATOMS: atom_id res chain seq x y z
N MET A 1 -5.64 15.76 -5.85
CA MET A 1 -4.72 16.82 -5.39
C MET A 1 -3.35 16.16 -5.23
N LEU A 2 -2.47 16.34 -6.22
CA LEU A 2 -1.15 15.70 -6.28
C LEU A 2 -0.20 16.44 -5.33
N ALA A 3 0.13 15.85 -4.19
CA ALA A 3 0.96 16.44 -3.15
C ALA A 3 2.43 16.00 -3.28
N ASN A 4 3.00 16.04 -4.48
CA ASN A 4 4.44 15.77 -4.70
C ASN A 4 4.99 16.76 -5.75
N CYS A 5 5.47 17.91 -5.29
CA CYS A 5 6.37 18.77 -6.06
C CYS A 5 7.79 18.53 -5.56
N GLU A 6 8.53 17.62 -6.20
CA GLU A 6 9.96 17.45 -5.96
C GLU A 6 10.72 18.27 -7.02
N SER A 7 11.38 19.36 -6.61
CA SER A 7 12.40 20.03 -7.42
C SER A 7 13.74 19.33 -7.20
N LEU A 8 14.24 18.65 -8.23
CA LEU A 8 15.50 17.87 -8.20
C LEU A 8 16.78 18.72 -8.06
N HIS A 9 16.70 20.06 -8.02
CA HIS A 9 17.88 20.92 -8.18
C HIS A 9 18.05 22.08 -7.21
N ASP A 10 17.17 22.29 -6.23
CA ASP A 10 17.36 23.34 -5.22
C ASP A 10 16.84 22.88 -3.84
N PRO A 11 17.53 23.18 -2.72
CA PRO A 11 17.05 22.86 -1.37
C PRO A 11 15.91 23.83 -1.00
N VAL A 12 14.74 23.59 -1.58
CA VAL A 12 13.49 24.25 -1.22
C VAL A 12 12.85 23.47 -0.07
N ALA A 13 12.29 24.18 0.91
CA ALA A 13 11.53 23.56 1.99
C ALA A 13 10.32 22.81 1.41
N SER A 14 10.41 21.48 1.34
CA SER A 14 9.37 20.60 0.84
C SER A 14 8.67 19.91 2.01
N TYR A 15 7.34 20.03 2.07
CA TYR A 15 6.52 19.27 3.01
C TYR A 15 6.30 17.87 2.42
N ILE A 16 7.24 16.97 2.66
CA ILE A 16 7.13 15.58 2.23
C ILE A 16 6.30 14.85 3.30
N PRO A 17 5.12 14.29 2.99
CA PRO A 17 4.42 13.45 3.95
C PRO A 17 5.32 12.28 4.34
N ASP A 18 5.39 11.97 5.64
CA ASP A 18 6.10 10.79 6.12
C ASP A 18 5.31 9.53 5.72
N ASP A 19 5.50 9.15 4.46
CA ASP A 19 4.88 8.00 3.81
C ASP A 19 5.18 6.69 4.54
N GLU A 20 6.32 6.59 5.23
CA GLU A 20 6.67 5.42 6.02
C GLU A 20 5.84 5.37 7.31
N GLN A 21 5.85 6.46 8.09
CA GLN A 21 5.13 6.51 9.36
C GLN A 21 3.61 6.46 9.16
N GLY A 22 3.10 7.11 8.12
CA GLY A 22 1.69 7.05 7.74
C GLY A 22 1.26 5.63 7.40
N GLN A 23 2.06 4.92 6.60
CA GLN A 23 1.75 3.53 6.25
C GLN A 23 1.89 2.59 7.46
N TYR A 24 2.94 2.77 8.27
CA TYR A 24 3.16 1.99 9.48
C TYR A 24 1.96 2.11 10.43
N ALA A 25 1.51 3.33 10.74
CA ALA A 25 0.40 3.56 11.65
C ALA A 25 -0.90 2.93 11.14
N ALA A 26 -1.18 3.04 9.83
CA ALA A 26 -2.35 2.43 9.21
C ALA A 26 -2.32 0.90 9.31
N VAL A 27 -1.18 0.28 8.99
CA VAL A 27 -1.02 -1.18 9.07
C VAL A 27 -1.07 -1.65 10.52
N GLN A 28 -0.42 -0.94 11.44
CA GLN A 28 -0.46 -1.27 12.86
C GLN A 28 -1.89 -1.22 13.42
N ALA A 29 -2.67 -0.18 13.09
CA ALA A 29 -4.06 -0.08 13.50
C ALA A 29 -4.92 -1.22 12.95
N LEU A 30 -4.69 -1.59 11.68
CA LEU A 30 -5.35 -2.71 11.03
C LEU A 30 -5.05 -4.04 11.74
N LEU A 31 -3.77 -4.30 12.02
CA LEU A 31 -3.34 -5.53 12.71
C LEU A 31 -3.85 -5.56 14.17
N ALA A 32 -3.87 -4.41 14.85
CA ALA A 32 -4.42 -4.29 16.20
C ALA A 32 -5.94 -4.55 16.24
N ALA A 33 -6.66 -4.23 15.17
CA ALA A 33 -8.09 -4.55 15.02
C ALA A 33 -8.35 -6.05 14.72
N GLY A 34 -7.30 -6.86 14.57
CA GLY A 34 -7.39 -8.32 14.42
C GLY A 34 -7.37 -8.83 12.98
N TYR A 35 -7.22 -7.94 11.99
CA TYR A 35 -7.01 -8.34 10.60
C TYR A 35 -5.63 -8.98 10.43
N ARG A 36 -5.57 -10.09 9.69
CA ARG A 36 -4.35 -10.91 9.51
C ARG A 36 -4.02 -11.22 8.06
N ARG A 37 -4.98 -11.02 7.14
CA ARG A 37 -4.82 -11.32 5.70
C ARG A 37 -5.19 -10.12 4.82
N PRO A 38 -4.50 -8.97 4.95
CA PRO A 38 -4.75 -7.85 4.07
C PRO A 38 -4.29 -8.13 2.64
N LEU A 39 -5.11 -7.74 1.66
CA LEU A 39 -4.72 -7.63 0.26
C LEU A 39 -4.03 -6.28 0.03
N CYS A 40 -2.78 -6.30 -0.43
CA CYS A 40 -1.99 -5.11 -0.73
C CYS A 40 -2.12 -4.75 -2.21
N LEU A 41 -2.88 -3.70 -2.51
CA LEU A 41 -3.01 -3.13 -3.85
C LEU A 41 -2.02 -1.97 -4.00
N HIS A 42 -1.06 -2.12 -4.90
CA HIS A 42 -0.01 -1.15 -5.16
C HIS A 42 -0.29 -0.41 -6.47
N LEU A 43 -0.29 0.91 -6.42
CA LEU A 43 -0.32 1.80 -7.58
C LEU A 43 0.99 1.68 -8.39
N PRO A 44 0.98 1.99 -9.70
CA PRO A 44 2.14 1.80 -10.55
C PRO A 44 3.36 2.59 -10.06
N ALA A 45 4.49 1.88 -9.96
CA ALA A 45 5.71 2.35 -9.35
C ALA A 45 6.43 3.40 -10.22
N LYS A 46 6.21 4.69 -9.95
CA LYS A 46 7.13 5.78 -10.32
C LYS A 46 7.28 6.87 -9.24
N HIS A 47 7.09 6.53 -7.97
CA HIS A 47 7.35 7.47 -6.87
C HIS A 47 8.21 6.85 -5.77
N LEU A 48 9.20 7.61 -5.30
CA LEU A 48 9.99 7.32 -4.09
C LEU A 48 9.11 7.00 -2.87
N ALA A 49 7.90 7.57 -2.83
CA ALA A 49 6.83 7.26 -1.87
C ALA A 49 6.50 5.77 -1.78
N THR A 50 6.53 5.02 -2.89
CA THR A 50 6.17 3.59 -2.91
C THR A 50 7.14 2.74 -2.09
N VAL A 51 8.43 3.09 -2.09
CA VAL A 51 9.46 2.37 -1.31
C VAL A 51 9.28 2.65 0.19
N ARG A 52 9.04 3.91 0.57
CA ARG A 52 8.82 4.31 1.97
C ARG A 52 7.55 3.69 2.56
N ARG A 53 6.44 3.70 1.81
CA ARG A 53 5.21 3.02 2.24
C ARG A 53 5.45 1.51 2.37
N ARG A 54 6.27 0.90 1.50
CA ARG A 54 6.62 -0.53 1.64
C ARG A 54 7.34 -0.81 2.96
N GLN A 55 8.30 0.01 3.33
CA GLN A 55 9.05 -0.13 4.59
C GLN A 55 8.13 -0.03 5.82
N GLY A 56 7.20 0.93 5.84
CA GLY A 56 6.25 1.09 6.94
C GLY A 56 5.34 -0.13 7.13
N LEU A 57 4.87 -0.72 6.02
CA LEU A 57 4.09 -1.97 6.06
C LEU A 57 4.94 -3.15 6.56
N GLU A 58 6.12 -3.36 5.99
CA GLU A 58 6.99 -4.47 6.38
C GLU A 58 7.36 -4.39 7.86
N ARG A 59 7.62 -3.18 8.38
CA ARG A 59 7.90 -2.93 9.79
C ARG A 59 6.71 -3.33 10.68
N ALA A 60 5.52 -2.82 10.39
CA ALA A 60 4.31 -3.14 11.15
C ALA A 60 3.96 -4.64 11.12
N CYS A 61 4.12 -5.31 9.97
CA CYS A 61 3.91 -6.74 9.85
C CYS A 61 4.90 -7.54 10.70
N ARG A 62 6.21 -7.24 10.61
CA ARG A 62 7.24 -7.93 11.38
C ARG A 62 7.02 -7.78 12.89
N GLU A 63 6.66 -6.58 13.36
CA GLU A 63 6.35 -6.32 14.77
C GLU A 63 5.12 -7.07 15.25
N ALA A 64 4.14 -7.32 14.38
CA ALA A 64 2.94 -8.13 14.68
C ALA A 64 3.15 -9.65 14.50
N GLY A 65 4.37 -10.09 14.18
CA GLY A 65 4.71 -11.49 13.92
C GLY A 65 4.17 -12.03 12.60
N LEU A 66 3.88 -11.16 11.62
CA LEU A 66 3.46 -11.52 10.27
C LEU A 66 4.63 -11.38 9.30
N ASP A 67 4.81 -12.36 8.43
CA ASP A 67 5.74 -12.24 7.31
C ASP A 67 5.09 -11.40 6.19
N PRO A 68 5.60 -10.19 5.89
CA PRO A 68 5.03 -9.35 4.84
C PRO A 68 5.07 -10.00 3.46
N HIS A 69 5.96 -10.97 3.21
CA HIS A 69 6.02 -11.71 1.94
C HIS A 69 4.90 -12.74 1.77
N THR A 70 4.19 -13.09 2.85
CA THR A 70 3.03 -13.97 2.80
C THR A 70 1.73 -13.24 2.46
N LEU A 71 1.77 -11.91 2.39
CA LEU A 71 0.63 -11.09 2.00
C LEU A 71 0.42 -11.15 0.49
N GLU A 72 -0.84 -11.13 0.08
CA GLU A 72 -1.19 -11.03 -1.34
C GLU A 72 -0.90 -9.61 -1.83
N HIS A 73 -0.13 -9.51 -2.92
CA HIS A 73 0.28 -8.26 -3.52
C HIS A 73 -0.20 -8.19 -4.97
N SER A 74 -0.99 -7.17 -5.31
CA SER A 74 -1.36 -6.88 -6.70
C SER A 74 -0.83 -5.52 -7.10
N TYR A 75 -0.23 -5.43 -8.27
CA TYR A 75 0.37 -4.20 -8.80
C TYR A 75 -0.43 -3.75 -10.01
N MET A 76 -0.82 -2.47 -10.01
CA MET A 76 -1.46 -1.85 -11.17
C MET A 76 -0.45 -1.54 -12.25
N GLU A 77 -0.90 -1.61 -13.51
CA GLU A 77 -0.15 -1.13 -14.65
C GLU A 77 -0.03 0.40 -14.65
N TYR A 78 0.97 0.92 -15.36
CA TYR A 78 1.29 2.36 -15.38
C TYR A 78 0.28 3.14 -16.21
N GLY A 79 -0.43 4.07 -15.58
CA GLY A 79 -1.40 4.95 -16.23
C GLY A 79 -2.67 5.09 -15.39
N ASP A 80 -3.25 6.29 -15.34
CA ASP A 80 -4.48 6.54 -14.59
C ASP A 80 -5.69 5.81 -15.19
N GLU A 81 -5.59 5.37 -16.44
CA GLU A 81 -6.58 4.46 -17.02
C GLU A 81 -6.77 3.16 -16.22
N HIS A 82 -5.73 2.69 -15.53
CA HIS A 82 -5.73 1.39 -14.86
C HIS A 82 -6.44 1.40 -13.51
N TYR A 83 -6.86 2.56 -12.98
CA TYR A 83 -7.74 2.60 -11.80
C TYR A 83 -9.03 1.83 -12.03
N ARG A 84 -9.48 1.71 -13.29
CA ARG A 84 -10.64 0.90 -13.69
C ARG A 84 -10.43 -0.61 -13.45
N ASP A 85 -9.18 -1.05 -13.28
CA ASP A 85 -8.83 -2.47 -13.12
C ASP A 85 -8.88 -2.92 -11.65
N ILE A 86 -8.99 -1.98 -10.70
CA ILE A 86 -9.11 -2.28 -9.26
C ILE A 86 -10.26 -3.25 -8.93
N PRO A 87 -11.49 -3.07 -9.46
CA PRO A 87 -12.56 -4.03 -9.24
C PRO A 87 -12.21 -5.43 -9.74
N ALA A 88 -11.55 -5.54 -10.90
CA ALA A 88 -11.15 -6.84 -11.44
C ALA A 88 -10.07 -7.51 -10.57
N MET A 89 -9.09 -6.75 -10.08
CA MET A 89 -8.07 -7.25 -9.14
C MET A 89 -8.68 -7.71 -7.81
N LEU A 90 -9.67 -6.98 -7.29
CA LEU A 90 -10.40 -7.39 -6.08
C LEU A 90 -11.17 -8.68 -6.32
N LEU A 91 -11.90 -8.77 -7.44
CA LEU A 91 -12.67 -9.96 -7.81
C LEU A 91 -11.80 -11.20 -8.03
N ALA A 92 -10.58 -11.03 -8.55
CA ALA A 92 -9.62 -12.13 -8.69
C ALA A 92 -9.24 -12.77 -7.33
N ASN A 93 -9.38 -12.01 -6.25
CA ASN A 93 -9.13 -12.46 -4.88
C ASN A 93 -10.40 -12.93 -4.16
N ILE A 94 -11.53 -13.10 -4.87
CA ILE A 94 -12.77 -13.68 -4.34
C ILE A 94 -12.96 -15.06 -4.97
N ARG A 95 -12.97 -16.11 -4.13
CA ARG A 95 -13.20 -17.49 -4.59
C ARG A 95 -14.55 -17.99 -4.12
N ALA A 96 -15.39 -18.42 -5.05
CA ALA A 96 -16.76 -18.91 -4.75
C ALA A 96 -17.57 -17.94 -3.86
N GLY A 97 -17.46 -16.63 -4.13
CA GLY A 97 -18.14 -15.58 -3.35
C GLY A 97 -17.51 -15.25 -2.00
N LYS A 98 -16.40 -15.89 -1.61
CA LYS A 98 -15.68 -15.61 -0.36
C LYS A 98 -14.37 -14.86 -0.63
N PRO A 99 -14.17 -13.64 -0.08
CA PRO A 99 -12.91 -12.94 -0.21
C PRO A 99 -11.80 -13.74 0.46
N GLN A 100 -10.64 -13.80 -0.20
CA GLN A 100 -9.43 -14.42 0.33
C GLN A 100 -8.58 -13.43 1.15
N PHE A 101 -9.19 -12.31 1.54
CA PHE A 101 -8.61 -11.26 2.34
C PHE A 101 -9.65 -10.78 3.37
N ASP A 102 -9.18 -10.23 4.48
CA ASP A 102 -10.02 -9.66 5.52
C ASP A 102 -9.98 -8.11 5.54
N ALA A 103 -9.01 -7.53 4.84
CA ALA A 103 -8.81 -6.10 4.67
C ALA A 103 -8.16 -5.79 3.32
N VAL A 104 -8.21 -4.53 2.89
CA VAL A 104 -7.51 -4.03 1.70
C VAL A 104 -6.65 -2.83 2.08
N ILE A 105 -5.39 -2.87 1.67
CA ILE A 105 -4.44 -1.76 1.83
C ILE A 105 -4.16 -1.20 0.43
N LEU A 106 -4.56 0.06 0.20
CA LEU A 106 -4.35 0.80 -1.06
C LEU A 106 -3.15 1.74 -0.91
N ARG A 107 -2.18 1.72 -1.84
CA ARG A 107 -0.94 2.52 -1.74
C ARG A 107 -0.41 3.07 -3.05
#